data_AF-A0A7C4QEU1-F1
#
_entry.id   AF-A0A7C4QEU1-F1
#
_cell.length_a   1.000
_cell.length_b   1.000
_cell.length_c   1.000
_cell.angle_alpha   90.00
_cell.angle_beta   90.00
_cell.angle_gamma   90.00
#
_symmetry.space_group_name_H-M   'P 1'
#
loop_
_entity.id
_entity.type
_entity.pdbx_description
1 polymer ?
#
loop_
_entity_poly.entity_id
_entity_poly.type
_entity_poly.pdbx_seq_one_letter_code
_entity_poly.pdbx_strand_id
1 'polypeptide(L)'
;MIVWQILLWIGVGVLIGWLIEWVIDWWYWRRSLRGLRERYLTSEADRARLQGQLADEEQRRAALEAGTAQLRAQLADETQQRAALDSALAEARRQLDDCEQGRKTLSRQLEETRAARLAAQADADRLRVELSAQANRLEAAENESLKLRVRLKERAGLLAAADDERARLSADLAEHVGLLAALKTEADRLRARLDERSGFLAAADDERARLSADLVEHVGLLAAARSTASDQELALQQLRAELEAVRGRADAAEAELARLSADIDAAQSLADTADNEAIELSAELAAARGRADAAEAELAAVRADLDACRQKTEGLELALAEARAQLSERNAAPVAFGLAGAGAGKAARSRRRRSLPGDHDDLELVLGIGPVYARRLYEAGVLTFEALGDLEAERLVAIVQARKWQKVEPESWRQQARALADQKKALAG
;
A
#
# COMPACT_ATOMS: atom_id res chain seq x y z
N MET A 1 -238.43 -121.71 88.29
CA MET A 1 -238.48 -120.56 87.35
C MET A 1 -237.75 -119.30 87.83
N ILE A 2 -237.44 -119.13 89.13
CA ILE A 2 -236.98 -117.84 89.68
C ILE A 2 -235.46 -117.58 89.54
N VAL A 3 -234.61 -118.62 89.64
CA VAL A 3 -233.13 -118.47 89.74
C VAL A 3 -232.49 -117.71 88.56
N TRP A 4 -232.98 -117.92 87.34
CA TRP A 4 -232.41 -117.30 86.13
C TRP A 4 -232.51 -115.78 86.08
N GLN A 5 -233.49 -115.19 86.78
CA GLN A 5 -233.73 -113.74 86.73
C GLN A 5 -232.69 -112.94 87.54
N ILE A 6 -232.10 -113.55 88.57
CA ILE A 6 -231.10 -112.90 89.45
C ILE A 6 -229.74 -112.79 88.74
N LEU A 7 -229.33 -113.85 88.02
CA LEU A 7 -228.04 -113.88 87.30
C LEU A 7 -227.94 -112.78 86.23
N LEU A 8 -229.04 -112.46 85.55
CA LEU A 8 -229.07 -111.41 84.52
C LEU A 8 -228.77 -110.02 85.09
N TRP A 9 -229.29 -109.69 86.28
CA TRP A 9 -229.02 -108.41 86.94
C TRP A 9 -227.56 -108.28 87.40
N ILE A 10 -226.92 -109.38 87.83
CA ILE A 10 -225.49 -109.38 88.19
C ILE A 10 -224.62 -109.11 86.95
N GLY A 11 -224.94 -109.73 85.80
CA GLY A 11 -224.21 -109.52 84.55
C GLY A 11 -224.25 -108.07 84.05
N VAL A 12 -225.38 -107.38 84.19
CA VAL A 12 -225.52 -105.96 83.83
C VAL A 12 -224.66 -105.05 84.72
N GLY A 13 -224.56 -105.35 86.02
CA GLY A 13 -223.75 -104.57 86.95
C GLY A 13 -222.25 -104.55 86.60
N VAL A 14 -221.70 -105.70 86.19
CA VAL A 14 -220.28 -105.83 85.79
C VAL A 14 -219.98 -105.03 84.52
N LEU A 15 -220.87 -105.08 83.52
CA LEU A 15 -220.72 -104.34 82.27
C LEU A 15 -220.69 -102.82 82.47
N ILE A 16 -221.52 -102.29 83.37
CA ILE A 16 -221.55 -100.87 83.69
C ILE A 16 -220.28 -100.44 84.42
N GLY A 17 -219.79 -101.24 85.37
CA GLY A 17 -218.53 -100.97 86.08
C GLY A 17 -217.33 -100.89 85.12
N TRP A 18 -217.20 -101.87 84.22
CA TRP A 18 -216.12 -101.93 83.24
C TRP A 18 -216.12 -100.73 82.27
N LEU A 19 -217.30 -100.27 81.84
CA LEU A 19 -217.42 -99.11 80.95
C LEU A 19 -216.94 -97.80 81.61
N ILE A 20 -217.20 -97.62 82.91
CA ILE A 20 -216.81 -96.42 83.67
C ILE A 20 -215.28 -96.35 83.80
N GLU A 21 -214.63 -97.47 84.13
CA GLU A 21 -213.17 -97.56 84.27
C GLU A 21 -212.45 -97.19 82.96
N TRP A 22 -212.94 -97.69 81.83
CA TRP A 22 -212.39 -97.40 80.50
C TRP A 22 -212.46 -95.92 80.11
N VAL A 23 -213.56 -95.23 80.45
CA VAL A 23 -213.73 -93.79 80.16
C VAL A 23 -212.76 -92.91 80.97
N ILE A 24 -212.45 -93.30 82.21
CA ILE A 24 -211.53 -92.56 83.09
C ILE A 24 -210.10 -92.61 82.55
N ASP A 25 -209.59 -93.80 82.22
CA ASP A 25 -208.22 -93.97 81.72
C ASP A 25 -208.02 -93.28 80.36
N TRP A 26 -209.00 -93.40 79.46
CA TRP A 26 -209.00 -92.71 78.16
C TRP A 26 -208.90 -91.18 78.30
N TRP A 27 -209.61 -90.59 79.27
CA TRP A 27 -209.57 -89.13 79.49
C TRP A 27 -208.22 -88.66 80.03
N TYR A 28 -207.62 -89.44 80.95
CA TYR A 28 -206.32 -89.12 81.56
C TYR A 28 -205.18 -89.13 80.54
N TRP A 29 -205.04 -90.23 79.78
CA TRP A 29 -204.01 -90.37 78.74
C TRP A 29 -204.13 -89.31 77.62
N ARG A 30 -205.37 -88.96 77.23
CA ARG A 30 -205.61 -87.99 76.14
C ARG A 30 -205.31 -86.52 76.54
N ARG A 31 -205.04 -86.25 77.82
CA ARG A 31 -204.56 -84.95 78.30
C ARG A 31 -203.03 -84.89 78.43
N SER A 32 -202.37 -85.94 78.92
CA SER A 32 -200.91 -85.93 79.16
C SER A 32 -200.08 -85.90 77.86
N LEU A 33 -200.48 -86.65 76.84
CA LEU A 33 -199.72 -86.82 75.58
C LEU A 33 -199.45 -85.51 74.81
N ARG A 34 -200.26 -84.47 74.97
CA ARG A 34 -200.09 -83.21 74.22
C ARG A 34 -198.89 -82.38 74.70
N GLY A 35 -198.74 -82.21 76.02
CA GLY A 35 -197.68 -81.36 76.59
C GLY A 35 -196.25 -81.91 76.45
N LEU A 36 -196.10 -83.22 76.22
CA LEU A 36 -194.80 -83.83 75.95
C LEU A 36 -194.33 -83.60 74.51
N ARG A 37 -195.23 -83.71 73.53
CA ARG A 37 -194.90 -83.53 72.11
C ARG A 37 -194.45 -82.10 71.80
N GLU A 38 -195.09 -81.13 72.43
CA GLU A 38 -194.77 -79.70 72.29
C GLU A 38 -193.34 -79.39 72.78
N ARG A 39 -192.96 -79.92 73.96
CA ARG A 39 -191.60 -79.78 74.52
C ARG A 39 -190.51 -80.47 73.69
N TYR A 40 -190.83 -81.59 73.04
CA TYR A 40 -189.89 -82.25 72.14
C TYR A 40 -189.62 -81.38 70.92
N LEU A 41 -190.68 -80.86 70.28
CA LEU A 41 -190.56 -79.99 69.09
C LEU A 41 -189.83 -78.68 69.38
N THR A 42 -190.03 -78.05 70.56
CA THR A 42 -189.23 -76.88 70.94
C THR A 42 -187.76 -77.24 71.15
N SER A 43 -187.47 -78.36 71.83
CA SER A 43 -186.08 -78.82 72.03
C SER A 43 -185.38 -79.20 70.71
N GLU A 44 -186.12 -79.64 69.71
CA GLU A 44 -185.60 -79.96 68.38
C GLU A 44 -185.34 -78.69 67.55
N ALA A 45 -186.25 -77.71 67.62
CA ALA A 45 -186.06 -76.39 67.02
C ALA A 45 -184.89 -75.60 67.66
N ASP A 46 -184.76 -75.63 68.98
CA ASP A 46 -183.64 -74.99 69.69
C ASP A 46 -182.30 -75.65 69.36
N ARG A 47 -182.27 -76.99 69.19
CA ARG A 47 -181.08 -77.70 68.70
C ARG A 47 -180.70 -77.28 67.29
N ALA A 48 -181.67 -77.24 66.35
CA ALA A 48 -181.42 -76.80 64.99
C ALA A 48 -180.92 -75.33 64.94
N ARG A 49 -181.48 -74.46 65.81
CA ARG A 49 -181.04 -73.07 65.95
C ARG A 49 -179.60 -72.96 66.48
N LEU A 50 -179.26 -73.73 67.52
CA LEU A 50 -177.90 -73.76 68.08
C LEU A 50 -176.89 -74.37 67.10
N GLN A 51 -177.28 -75.37 66.31
CA GLN A 51 -176.44 -75.93 65.24
C GLN A 51 -176.21 -74.90 64.11
N GLY A 52 -177.24 -74.14 63.72
CA GLY A 52 -177.09 -73.02 62.79
C GLY A 52 -176.15 -71.93 63.33
N GLN A 53 -176.31 -71.53 64.59
CA GLN A 53 -175.41 -70.56 65.24
C GLN A 53 -173.97 -71.07 65.37
N LEU A 54 -173.78 -72.37 65.63
CA LEU A 54 -172.45 -72.98 65.66
C LEU A 54 -171.81 -72.97 64.26
N ALA A 55 -172.57 -73.32 63.21
CA ALA A 55 -172.09 -73.26 61.84
C ALA A 55 -171.75 -71.84 61.37
N ASP A 56 -172.57 -70.84 61.75
CA ASP A 56 -172.29 -69.41 61.49
C ASP A 56 -170.99 -68.96 62.19
N GLU A 57 -170.77 -69.36 63.45
CA GLU A 57 -169.56 -69.04 64.21
C GLU A 57 -168.33 -69.82 63.72
N GLU A 58 -168.48 -71.05 63.26
CA GLU A 58 -167.41 -71.82 62.59
C GLU A 58 -167.04 -71.19 61.24
N GLN A 59 -168.00 -70.71 60.46
CA GLN A 59 -167.73 -69.93 59.24
C GLN A 59 -167.04 -68.60 59.55
N ARG A 60 -167.47 -67.88 60.61
CA ARG A 60 -166.80 -66.64 61.06
C ARG A 60 -165.36 -66.90 61.51
N ARG A 61 -165.12 -67.97 62.25
CA ARG A 61 -163.76 -68.41 62.66
C ARG A 61 -162.93 -68.77 61.43
N ALA A 62 -163.43 -69.60 60.52
CA ALA A 62 -162.72 -69.96 59.29
C ALA A 62 -162.39 -68.73 58.43
N ALA A 63 -163.29 -67.74 58.34
CA ALA A 63 -163.03 -66.48 57.63
C ALA A 63 -161.96 -65.61 58.32
N LEU A 64 -161.96 -65.55 59.66
CA LEU A 64 -160.94 -64.83 60.44
C LEU A 64 -159.59 -65.56 60.44
N GLU A 65 -159.59 -66.89 60.43
CA GLU A 65 -158.39 -67.71 60.31
C GLU A 65 -157.78 -67.57 58.91
N ALA A 66 -158.60 -67.62 57.85
CA ALA A 66 -158.17 -67.31 56.49
C ALA A 66 -157.64 -65.87 56.35
N GLY A 67 -158.34 -64.88 56.91
CA GLY A 67 -157.91 -63.49 56.90
C GLY A 67 -156.61 -63.25 57.66
N THR A 68 -156.42 -63.88 58.84
CA THR A 68 -155.15 -63.79 59.58
C THR A 68 -154.05 -64.63 58.96
N ALA A 69 -154.35 -65.72 58.23
CA ALA A 69 -153.37 -66.43 57.42
C ALA A 69 -152.91 -65.58 56.23
N GLN A 70 -153.82 -64.91 55.54
CA GLN A 70 -153.52 -63.98 54.45
C GLN A 70 -152.66 -62.79 54.95
N LEU A 71 -153.02 -62.17 56.09
CA LEU A 71 -152.22 -61.10 56.70
C LEU A 71 -150.83 -61.59 57.15
N ARG A 72 -150.71 -62.81 57.69
CA ARG A 72 -149.40 -63.41 58.00
C ARG A 72 -148.57 -63.66 56.75
N ALA A 73 -149.18 -64.12 55.65
CA ALA A 73 -148.50 -64.34 54.37
C ALA A 73 -148.03 -63.01 53.75
N GLN A 74 -148.87 -61.98 53.77
CA GLN A 74 -148.49 -60.63 53.33
C GLN A 74 -147.36 -60.04 54.18
N LEU A 75 -147.41 -60.20 55.50
CA LEU A 75 -146.35 -59.71 56.39
C LEU A 75 -145.05 -60.51 56.23
N ALA A 76 -145.13 -61.82 55.96
CA ALA A 76 -143.96 -62.63 55.62
C ALA A 76 -143.32 -62.16 54.30
N ASP A 77 -144.12 -61.96 53.24
CA ASP A 77 -143.63 -61.45 51.96
C ASP A 77 -143.04 -60.04 52.08
N GLU A 78 -143.68 -59.12 52.80
CA GLU A 78 -143.11 -57.81 53.17
C GLU A 78 -141.77 -57.93 53.90
N THR A 79 -141.63 -58.86 54.86
CA THR A 79 -140.32 -59.09 55.52
C THR A 79 -139.27 -59.69 54.59
N GLN A 80 -139.66 -60.54 53.64
CA GLN A 80 -138.77 -61.11 52.64
C GLN A 80 -138.34 -60.06 51.61
N GLN A 81 -139.26 -59.20 51.16
CA GLN A 81 -138.97 -58.05 50.29
C GLN A 81 -138.02 -57.05 50.98
N ARG A 82 -138.25 -56.74 52.27
CA ARG A 82 -137.35 -55.89 53.06
C ARG A 82 -135.97 -56.50 53.23
N ALA A 83 -135.86 -57.78 53.58
CA ALA A 83 -134.58 -58.49 53.65
C ALA A 83 -133.84 -58.52 52.30
N ALA A 84 -134.58 -58.68 51.19
CA ALA A 84 -134.01 -58.58 49.84
C ALA A 84 -133.48 -57.17 49.56
N LEU A 85 -134.27 -56.13 49.84
CA LEU A 85 -133.85 -54.72 49.69
C LEU A 85 -132.66 -54.36 50.58
N ASP A 86 -132.64 -54.80 51.85
CA ASP A 86 -131.51 -54.59 52.76
C ASP A 86 -130.23 -55.29 52.27
N SER A 87 -130.34 -56.51 51.73
CA SER A 87 -129.20 -57.19 51.11
C SER A 87 -128.71 -56.50 49.84
N ALA A 88 -129.62 -55.99 49.01
CA ALA A 88 -129.29 -55.22 47.80
C ALA A 88 -128.65 -53.86 48.15
N LEU A 89 -129.11 -53.20 49.21
CA LEU A 89 -128.51 -51.96 49.74
C LEU A 89 -127.13 -52.20 50.37
N ALA A 90 -126.95 -53.32 51.08
CA ALA A 90 -125.64 -53.71 51.62
C ALA A 90 -124.63 -54.00 50.51
N GLU A 91 -125.07 -54.67 49.44
CA GLU A 91 -124.23 -54.98 48.28
C GLU A 91 -123.92 -53.72 47.45
N ALA A 92 -124.91 -52.86 47.20
CA ALA A 92 -124.68 -51.56 46.55
C ALA A 92 -123.72 -50.65 47.34
N ARG A 93 -123.76 -50.71 48.68
CA ARG A 93 -122.78 -50.00 49.54
C ARG A 93 -121.37 -50.54 49.37
N ARG A 94 -121.17 -51.86 49.39
CA ARG A 94 -119.85 -52.48 49.12
C ARG A 94 -119.29 -52.05 47.77
N GLN A 95 -120.11 -52.13 46.73
CA GLN A 95 -119.71 -51.73 45.38
C GLN A 95 -119.32 -50.25 45.31
N LEU A 96 -119.98 -49.38 46.09
CA LEU A 96 -119.64 -47.96 46.21
C LEU A 96 -118.34 -47.74 47.00
N ASP A 97 -118.13 -48.47 48.11
CA ASP A 97 -116.88 -48.48 48.89
C ASP A 97 -115.69 -49.01 48.08
N ASP A 98 -115.89 -50.04 47.25
CA ASP A 98 -114.87 -50.59 46.36
C ASP A 98 -114.55 -49.62 45.21
N CYS A 99 -115.57 -48.96 44.63
CA CYS A 99 -115.37 -47.88 43.65
C CYS A 99 -114.64 -46.68 44.27
N GLU A 100 -114.93 -46.32 45.53
CA GLU A 100 -114.22 -45.31 46.29
C GLU A 100 -112.75 -45.69 46.51
N GLN A 101 -112.46 -46.94 46.90
CA GLN A 101 -111.08 -47.44 47.10
C GLN A 101 -110.31 -47.51 45.79
N GLY A 102 -110.94 -47.97 44.70
CA GLY A 102 -110.40 -47.94 43.35
C GLY A 102 -110.09 -46.51 42.90
N ARG A 103 -111.01 -45.57 43.09
CA ARG A 103 -110.82 -44.14 42.80
C ARG A 103 -109.67 -43.52 43.61
N LYS A 104 -109.56 -43.83 44.91
CA LYS A 104 -108.46 -43.38 45.78
C LYS A 104 -107.11 -43.94 45.29
N THR A 105 -107.07 -45.22 44.92
CA THR A 105 -105.87 -45.90 44.41
C THR A 105 -105.43 -45.33 43.06
N LEU A 106 -106.35 -45.18 42.10
CA LEU A 106 -106.08 -44.56 40.80
C LEU A 106 -105.63 -43.11 40.95
N SER A 107 -106.28 -42.33 41.81
CA SER A 107 -105.87 -40.94 42.09
C SER A 107 -104.44 -40.87 42.63
N ARG A 108 -104.05 -41.78 43.52
CA ARG A 108 -102.67 -41.87 44.03
C ARG A 108 -101.67 -42.21 42.92
N GLN A 109 -101.96 -43.22 42.09
CA GLN A 109 -101.12 -43.59 40.94
C GLN A 109 -100.99 -42.44 39.93
N LEU A 110 -102.04 -41.63 39.75
CA LEU A 110 -102.04 -40.46 38.87
C LEU A 110 -101.13 -39.35 39.43
N GLU A 111 -101.11 -39.12 40.74
CA GLU A 111 -100.16 -38.19 41.36
C GLU A 111 -98.72 -38.72 41.39
N GLU A 112 -98.51 -40.01 41.65
CA GLU A 112 -97.18 -40.64 41.60
C GLU A 112 -96.58 -40.57 40.18
N THR A 113 -97.39 -40.80 39.14
CA THR A 113 -96.96 -40.65 37.74
C THR A 113 -96.82 -39.18 37.29
N ARG A 114 -97.62 -38.25 37.82
CA ARG A 114 -97.41 -36.80 37.65
C ARG A 114 -96.07 -36.36 38.24
N ALA A 115 -95.77 -36.77 39.48
CA ALA A 115 -94.51 -36.45 40.14
C ALA A 115 -93.30 -37.04 39.40
N ALA A 116 -93.37 -38.31 38.98
CA ALA A 116 -92.32 -38.95 38.17
C ALA A 116 -92.10 -38.24 36.82
N ARG A 117 -93.17 -37.80 36.15
CA ARG A 117 -93.09 -37.01 34.91
C ARG A 117 -92.45 -35.64 35.13
N LEU A 118 -92.78 -34.94 36.22
CA LEU A 118 -92.19 -33.65 36.57
C LEU A 118 -90.70 -33.77 36.89
N ALA A 119 -90.30 -34.81 37.62
CA ALA A 119 -88.89 -35.12 37.87
C ALA A 119 -88.13 -35.39 36.56
N ALA A 120 -88.64 -36.30 35.71
CA ALA A 120 -88.04 -36.61 34.42
C ALA A 120 -87.97 -35.39 33.47
N GLN A 121 -88.92 -34.46 33.56
CA GLN A 121 -88.86 -33.20 32.82
C GLN A 121 -87.77 -32.26 33.36
N ALA A 122 -87.65 -32.13 34.69
CA ALA A 122 -86.58 -31.33 35.30
C ALA A 122 -85.18 -31.88 34.98
N ASP A 123 -85.01 -33.21 34.97
CA ASP A 123 -83.77 -33.86 34.55
C ASP A 123 -83.49 -33.64 33.05
N ALA A 124 -84.51 -33.70 32.18
CA ALA A 124 -84.36 -33.43 30.76
C ALA A 124 -83.99 -31.96 30.48
N ASP A 125 -84.58 -31.01 31.20
CA ASP A 125 -84.25 -29.58 31.08
C ASP A 125 -82.88 -29.26 31.67
N ARG A 126 -82.47 -29.92 32.76
CA ARG A 126 -81.09 -29.88 33.26
C ARG A 126 -80.10 -30.41 32.22
N LEU A 127 -80.35 -31.58 31.63
CA LEU A 127 -79.48 -32.16 30.61
C LEU A 127 -79.38 -31.29 29.35
N ARG A 128 -80.45 -30.57 28.97
CA ARG A 128 -80.41 -29.56 27.89
C ARG A 128 -79.48 -28.38 28.23
N VAL A 129 -79.48 -27.92 29.47
CA VAL A 129 -78.55 -26.86 29.94
C VAL A 129 -77.12 -27.37 30.00
N GLU A 130 -76.88 -28.59 30.49
CA GLU A 130 -75.55 -29.20 30.50
C GLU A 130 -75.02 -29.44 29.07
N LEU A 131 -75.85 -29.94 28.14
CA LEU A 131 -75.47 -30.13 26.73
C LEU A 131 -75.15 -28.81 26.01
N SER A 132 -75.98 -27.77 26.18
CA SER A 132 -75.70 -26.47 25.57
C SER A 132 -74.47 -25.79 26.17
N ALA A 133 -74.22 -25.95 27.48
CA ALA A 133 -72.96 -25.51 28.10
C ALA A 133 -71.72 -26.25 27.55
N GLN A 134 -71.82 -27.54 27.22
CA GLN A 134 -70.72 -28.27 26.58
C GLN A 134 -70.54 -27.90 25.10
N ALA A 135 -71.63 -27.66 24.36
CA ALA A 135 -71.55 -27.15 22.97
C ALA A 135 -70.82 -25.80 22.91
N ASN A 136 -71.21 -24.84 23.75
CA ASN A 136 -70.56 -23.53 23.84
C ASN A 136 -69.07 -23.62 24.22
N ARG A 137 -68.68 -24.61 25.03
CA ARG A 137 -67.27 -24.88 25.37
C ARG A 137 -66.49 -25.47 24.20
N LEU A 138 -67.11 -26.36 23.41
CA LEU A 138 -66.51 -26.92 22.20
C LEU A 138 -66.29 -25.82 21.16
N GLU A 139 -67.30 -25.01 20.87
CA GLU A 139 -67.18 -23.86 19.95
C GLU A 139 -66.09 -22.88 20.41
N ALA A 140 -65.97 -22.59 21.71
CA ALA A 140 -64.90 -21.75 22.24
C ALA A 140 -63.51 -22.37 22.04
N ALA A 141 -63.36 -23.67 22.27
CA ALA A 141 -62.10 -24.40 22.08
C ALA A 141 -61.71 -24.52 20.59
N GLU A 142 -62.68 -24.72 19.69
CA GLU A 142 -62.46 -24.71 18.24
C GLU A 142 -62.04 -23.33 17.74
N ASN A 143 -62.68 -22.26 18.24
CA ASN A 143 -62.29 -20.89 17.92
C ASN A 143 -60.87 -20.55 18.40
N GLU A 144 -60.44 -20.98 19.59
CA GLU A 144 -59.04 -20.82 20.02
C GLU A 144 -58.08 -21.71 19.19
N SER A 145 -58.46 -22.93 18.84
CA SER A 145 -57.69 -23.79 17.94
C SER A 145 -57.47 -23.15 16.57
N LEU A 146 -58.47 -22.46 16.01
CA LEU A 146 -58.36 -21.68 14.78
C LEU A 146 -57.43 -20.47 14.94
N LYS A 147 -57.57 -19.67 16.02
CA LYS A 147 -56.67 -18.53 16.32
C LYS A 147 -55.21 -18.99 16.47
N LEU A 148 -54.98 -20.10 17.17
CA LEU A 148 -53.65 -20.68 17.35
C LEU A 148 -53.08 -21.19 16.01
N ARG A 149 -53.90 -21.82 15.16
CA ARG A 149 -53.49 -22.27 13.82
C ARG A 149 -53.09 -21.11 12.90
N VAL A 150 -53.80 -19.99 12.95
CA VAL A 150 -53.44 -18.76 12.24
C VAL A 150 -52.11 -18.21 12.75
N ARG A 151 -51.95 -18.02 14.07
CA ARG A 151 -50.70 -17.57 14.70
C ARG A 151 -49.50 -18.48 14.43
N LEU A 152 -49.73 -19.79 14.32
CA LEU A 152 -48.70 -20.76 13.97
C LEU A 152 -48.28 -20.62 12.51
N LYS A 153 -49.24 -20.43 11.59
CA LYS A 153 -48.94 -20.12 10.17
C LYS A 153 -48.21 -18.80 9.99
N GLU A 154 -48.60 -17.75 10.72
CA GLU A 154 -47.91 -16.45 10.76
C GLU A 154 -46.45 -16.62 11.22
N ARG A 155 -46.23 -17.31 12.35
CA ARG A 155 -44.87 -17.58 12.85
C ARG A 155 -44.04 -18.47 11.94
N ALA A 156 -44.64 -19.46 11.27
CA ALA A 156 -43.94 -20.27 10.27
C ALA A 156 -43.51 -19.43 9.06
N GLY A 157 -44.34 -18.47 8.61
CA GLY A 157 -43.97 -17.52 7.56
C GLY A 157 -42.83 -16.58 7.98
N LEU A 158 -42.85 -16.08 9.21
CA LEU A 158 -41.78 -15.24 9.76
C LEU A 158 -40.45 -16.02 9.91
N LEU A 159 -40.50 -17.29 10.30
CA LEU A 159 -39.31 -18.15 10.36
C LEU A 159 -38.74 -18.40 8.96
N ALA A 160 -39.57 -18.75 7.98
CA ALA A 160 -39.13 -18.94 6.60
C ALA A 160 -38.48 -17.67 6.02
N ALA A 161 -39.05 -16.48 6.26
CA ALA A 161 -38.46 -15.22 5.84
C ALA A 161 -37.10 -14.93 6.51
N ALA A 162 -36.95 -15.29 7.80
CA ALA A 162 -35.69 -15.14 8.52
C ALA A 162 -34.61 -16.14 8.05
N ASP A 163 -34.99 -17.37 7.69
CA ASP A 163 -34.08 -18.34 7.09
C ASP A 163 -33.66 -17.95 5.66
N ASP A 164 -34.58 -17.40 4.85
CA ASP A 164 -34.28 -16.80 3.54
C ASP A 164 -33.28 -15.63 3.65
N GLU A 165 -33.50 -14.71 4.60
CA GLU A 165 -32.61 -13.57 4.82
C GLU A 165 -31.24 -14.00 5.36
N ARG A 166 -31.21 -15.00 6.26
CA ARG A 166 -29.97 -15.64 6.71
C ARG A 166 -29.21 -16.32 5.56
N ALA A 167 -29.91 -16.95 4.63
CA ALA A 167 -29.29 -17.56 3.45
C ALA A 167 -28.66 -16.50 2.53
N ARG A 168 -29.32 -15.36 2.32
CA ARG A 168 -28.76 -14.21 1.56
C ARG A 168 -27.50 -13.67 2.23
N LEU A 169 -27.59 -13.30 3.51
CA LEU A 169 -26.43 -12.79 4.27
C LEU A 169 -25.25 -13.77 4.32
N SER A 170 -25.52 -15.08 4.30
CA SER A 170 -24.48 -16.11 4.19
C SER A 170 -23.84 -16.20 2.79
N ALA A 171 -24.56 -15.84 1.73
CA ALA A 171 -24.02 -15.76 0.38
C ALA A 171 -23.20 -14.47 0.19
N ASP A 172 -23.72 -13.32 0.63
CA ASP A 172 -23.05 -12.02 0.61
C ASP A 172 -21.71 -12.08 1.36
N LEU A 173 -21.70 -12.72 2.55
CA LEU A 173 -20.48 -12.96 3.32
C LEU A 173 -19.49 -13.86 2.59
N ALA A 174 -19.95 -14.89 1.88
CA ALA A 174 -19.08 -15.76 1.10
C ALA A 174 -18.46 -15.03 -0.12
N GLU A 175 -19.23 -14.16 -0.79
CA GLU A 175 -18.70 -13.29 -1.84
C GLU A 175 -17.64 -12.32 -1.29
N HIS A 176 -17.92 -11.64 -0.18
CA HIS A 176 -16.95 -10.73 0.45
C HIS A 176 -15.66 -11.44 0.91
N VAL A 177 -15.76 -12.68 1.43
CA VAL A 177 -14.58 -13.52 1.74
C VAL A 177 -13.80 -13.88 0.48
N GLY A 178 -14.48 -14.19 -0.64
CA GLY A 178 -13.85 -14.41 -1.94
C GLY A 178 -13.13 -13.17 -2.48
N LEU A 179 -13.76 -12.00 -2.39
CA LEU A 179 -13.17 -10.71 -2.78
C LEU A 179 -11.95 -10.36 -1.93
N LEU A 180 -12.00 -10.58 -0.61
CA LEU A 180 -10.85 -10.39 0.29
C LEU A 180 -9.69 -11.34 -0.04
N ALA A 181 -9.98 -12.61 -0.39
CA ALA A 181 -8.95 -13.56 -0.83
C ALA A 181 -8.31 -13.15 -2.17
N ALA A 182 -9.11 -12.65 -3.12
CA ALA A 182 -8.62 -12.14 -4.40
C ALA A 182 -7.74 -10.88 -4.21
N LEU A 183 -8.21 -9.91 -3.42
CA LEU A 183 -7.46 -8.69 -3.09
C LEU A 183 -6.14 -9.00 -2.36
N LYS A 184 -6.16 -9.95 -1.41
CA LYS A 184 -4.92 -10.40 -0.75
C LYS A 184 -3.95 -11.02 -1.76
N THR A 185 -4.43 -11.89 -2.64
CA THR A 185 -3.60 -12.52 -3.69
C THR A 185 -2.97 -11.47 -4.61
N GLU A 186 -3.69 -10.41 -4.96
CA GLU A 186 -3.14 -9.32 -5.77
C GLU A 186 -2.15 -8.44 -4.99
N ALA A 187 -2.40 -8.18 -3.69
CA ALA A 187 -1.43 -7.50 -2.83
C ALA A 187 -0.10 -8.30 -2.70
N ASP A 188 -0.19 -9.63 -2.56
CA ASP A 188 0.99 -10.51 -2.51
C ASP A 188 1.75 -10.52 -3.87
N ARG A 189 1.04 -10.48 -5.02
CA ARG A 189 1.66 -10.29 -6.35
C ARG A 189 2.33 -8.93 -6.53
N LEU A 190 1.66 -7.86 -6.11
CA LEU A 190 2.20 -6.49 -6.19
C LEU A 190 3.44 -6.34 -5.30
N ARG A 191 3.46 -7.01 -4.14
CA ARG A 191 4.63 -7.08 -3.27
C ARG A 191 5.79 -7.81 -3.95
N ALA A 192 5.57 -9.00 -4.50
CA ALA A 192 6.60 -9.73 -5.23
C ALA A 192 7.18 -8.93 -6.41
N ARG A 193 6.35 -8.19 -7.15
CA ARG A 193 6.79 -7.25 -8.20
C ARG A 193 7.58 -6.05 -7.68
N LEU A 194 7.28 -5.58 -6.47
CA LEU A 194 8.04 -4.50 -5.83
C LEU A 194 9.42 -5.04 -5.41
N ASP A 195 9.47 -6.19 -4.75
CA ASP A 195 10.71 -6.85 -4.34
C ASP A 195 11.62 -7.17 -5.56
N GLU A 196 11.03 -7.67 -6.65
CA GLU A 196 11.70 -7.88 -7.96
C GLU A 196 12.31 -6.57 -8.51
N ARG A 197 11.54 -5.48 -8.56
CA ARG A 197 12.02 -4.18 -9.05
C ARG A 197 13.05 -3.54 -8.13
N SER A 198 12.96 -3.75 -6.81
CA SER A 198 14.00 -3.36 -5.86
C SER A 198 15.30 -4.15 -6.08
N GLY A 199 15.21 -5.45 -6.41
CA GLY A 199 16.36 -6.26 -6.83
C GLY A 199 17.04 -5.74 -8.11
N PHE A 200 16.25 -5.39 -9.13
CA PHE A 200 16.78 -4.78 -10.36
C PHE A 200 17.45 -3.41 -10.11
N LEU A 201 16.90 -2.57 -9.22
CA LEU A 201 17.52 -1.29 -8.86
C LEU A 201 18.84 -1.49 -8.11
N ALA A 202 18.89 -2.41 -7.13
CA ALA A 202 20.12 -2.72 -6.42
C ALA A 202 21.23 -3.24 -7.37
N ALA A 203 20.89 -4.12 -8.32
CA ALA A 203 21.82 -4.60 -9.32
C ALA A 203 22.34 -3.47 -10.25
N ALA A 204 21.48 -2.51 -10.62
CA ALA A 204 21.86 -1.37 -11.43
C ALA A 204 22.74 -0.36 -10.67
N ASP A 205 22.51 -0.15 -9.36
CA ASP A 205 23.38 0.67 -8.52
C ASP A 205 24.74 -0.02 -8.27
N ASP A 206 24.78 -1.34 -8.11
CA ASP A 206 26.02 -2.14 -8.05
C ASP A 206 26.83 -2.03 -9.36
N GLU A 207 26.18 -2.15 -10.52
CA GLU A 207 26.84 -2.02 -11.83
C GLU A 207 27.33 -0.58 -12.06
N ARG A 208 26.53 0.42 -11.68
CA ARG A 208 26.94 1.83 -11.69
C ARG A 208 28.12 2.10 -10.77
N ALA A 209 28.19 1.47 -9.60
CA ALA A 209 29.31 1.60 -8.68
C ALA A 209 30.60 1.02 -9.26
N ARG A 210 30.54 -0.13 -9.96
CA ARG A 210 31.67 -0.72 -10.69
C ARG A 210 32.13 0.20 -11.81
N LEU A 211 31.24 0.60 -12.73
CA LEU A 211 31.57 1.50 -13.83
C LEU A 211 32.12 2.86 -13.36
N SER A 212 31.70 3.34 -12.19
CA SER A 212 32.26 4.54 -11.57
C SER A 212 33.65 4.32 -10.98
N ALA A 213 34.00 3.12 -10.53
CA ALA A 213 35.35 2.77 -10.09
C ALA A 213 36.29 2.59 -11.30
N ASP A 214 35.84 1.85 -12.32
CA ASP A 214 36.56 1.65 -13.59
C ASP A 214 36.89 2.99 -14.27
N LEU A 215 35.93 3.93 -14.26
CA LEU A 215 36.15 5.29 -14.77
C LEU A 215 37.18 6.07 -13.96
N VAL A 216 37.20 5.93 -12.63
CA VAL A 216 38.21 6.57 -11.76
C VAL A 216 39.59 5.96 -12.01
N GLU A 217 39.69 4.64 -12.19
CA GLU A 217 40.95 3.98 -12.56
C GLU A 217 41.45 4.48 -13.93
N HIS A 218 40.59 4.48 -14.95
CA HIS A 218 40.96 4.99 -16.29
C HIS A 218 41.34 6.48 -16.28
N VAL A 219 40.68 7.32 -15.49
CA VAL A 219 41.09 8.73 -15.31
C VAL A 219 42.44 8.82 -14.61
N GLY A 220 42.71 7.97 -13.61
CA GLY A 220 44.02 7.87 -12.96
C GLY A 220 45.13 7.42 -13.92
N LEU A 221 44.87 6.41 -14.74
CA LEU A 221 45.80 5.92 -15.78
C LEU A 221 46.06 6.98 -16.86
N LEU A 222 45.04 7.73 -17.29
CA LEU A 222 45.20 8.85 -18.22
C LEU A 222 46.00 10.01 -17.60
N ALA A 223 45.80 10.31 -16.32
CA ALA A 223 46.59 11.31 -15.59
C ALA A 223 48.07 10.89 -15.45
N ALA A 224 48.33 9.61 -15.11
CA ALA A 224 49.67 9.05 -15.05
C ALA A 224 50.36 9.07 -16.42
N ALA A 225 49.68 8.61 -17.48
CA ALA A 225 50.18 8.63 -18.85
C ALA A 225 50.50 10.07 -19.29
N ARG A 226 49.64 11.05 -18.96
CA ARG A 226 49.87 12.47 -19.24
C ARG A 226 51.07 13.03 -18.47
N SER A 227 51.31 12.62 -17.23
CA SER A 227 52.55 12.95 -16.52
C SER A 227 53.75 12.41 -17.29
N THR A 228 53.78 11.11 -17.58
CA THR A 228 54.91 10.48 -18.27
C THR A 228 55.16 11.07 -19.66
N ALA A 229 54.13 11.53 -20.37
CA ALA A 229 54.28 12.26 -21.63
C ALA A 229 54.91 13.65 -21.41
N SER A 230 54.50 14.40 -20.37
CA SER A 230 55.12 15.67 -20.00
C SER A 230 56.58 15.50 -19.55
N ASP A 231 56.89 14.43 -18.83
CA ASP A 231 58.25 14.08 -18.40
C ASP A 231 59.13 13.70 -19.60
N GLN A 232 58.58 12.96 -20.57
CA GLN A 232 59.23 12.64 -21.85
C GLN A 232 59.42 13.88 -22.73
N GLU A 233 58.46 14.80 -22.78
CA GLU A 233 58.61 16.08 -23.49
C GLU A 233 59.72 16.94 -22.87
N LEU A 234 59.83 17.00 -21.55
CA LEU A 234 60.93 17.69 -20.85
C LEU A 234 62.28 17.03 -21.17
N ALA A 235 62.37 15.70 -21.11
CA ALA A 235 63.58 14.96 -21.45
C ALA A 235 63.99 15.15 -22.92
N LEU A 236 63.02 15.22 -23.85
CA LEU A 236 63.27 15.54 -25.26
C LEU A 236 63.72 16.99 -25.47
N GLN A 237 63.23 17.95 -24.67
CA GLN A 237 63.73 19.32 -24.68
C GLN A 237 65.17 19.41 -24.15
N GLN A 238 65.48 18.69 -23.06
CA GLN A 238 66.84 18.58 -22.51
C GLN A 238 67.81 17.95 -23.52
N LEU A 239 67.46 16.79 -24.09
CA LEU A 239 68.30 16.11 -25.09
C LEU A 239 68.50 16.96 -26.36
N ARG A 240 67.51 17.76 -26.77
CA ARG A 240 67.68 18.73 -27.86
C ARG A 240 68.63 19.85 -27.47
N ALA A 241 68.54 20.41 -26.27
CA ALA A 241 69.47 21.42 -25.78
C ALA A 241 70.90 20.87 -25.64
N GLU A 242 71.07 19.61 -25.22
CA GLU A 242 72.35 18.91 -25.21
C GLU A 242 72.90 18.70 -26.63
N LEU A 243 72.07 18.31 -27.59
CA LEU A 243 72.48 18.17 -29.00
C LEU A 243 72.89 19.51 -29.61
N GLU A 244 72.18 20.61 -29.33
CA GLU A 244 72.61 21.96 -29.74
C GLU A 244 73.91 22.40 -29.03
N ALA A 245 74.11 22.04 -27.76
CA ALA A 245 75.35 22.29 -27.03
C ALA A 245 76.51 21.35 -27.45
N VAL A 246 76.22 20.21 -28.09
CA VAL A 246 77.21 19.38 -28.79
C VAL A 246 77.55 20.00 -30.15
N ARG A 247 76.53 20.43 -30.92
CA ARG A 247 76.70 21.13 -32.20
C ARG A 247 77.55 22.39 -32.06
N GLY A 248 77.17 23.32 -31.17
CA GLY A 248 77.95 24.53 -30.92
C GLY A 248 79.38 24.28 -30.41
N ARG A 249 79.66 23.10 -29.82
CA ARG A 249 81.04 22.67 -29.49
C ARG A 249 81.77 22.07 -30.69
N ALA A 250 81.07 21.37 -31.58
CA ALA A 250 81.63 20.90 -32.84
C ALA A 250 81.92 22.09 -33.77
N ASP A 251 80.98 23.02 -33.96
CA ASP A 251 81.15 24.26 -34.73
C ASP A 251 82.33 25.09 -34.21
N ALA A 252 82.50 25.18 -32.88
CA ALA A 252 83.63 25.85 -32.25
C ALA A 252 84.95 25.10 -32.47
N ALA A 253 84.96 23.77 -32.39
CA ALA A 253 86.14 22.96 -32.69
C ALA A 253 86.51 22.99 -34.19
N GLU A 254 85.54 23.05 -35.09
CA GLU A 254 85.76 23.25 -36.53
C GLU A 254 86.31 24.66 -36.81
N ALA A 255 85.84 25.69 -36.09
CA ALA A 255 86.42 27.03 -36.17
C ALA A 255 87.86 27.09 -35.59
N GLU A 256 88.16 26.37 -34.51
CA GLU A 256 89.52 26.22 -33.99
C GLU A 256 90.42 25.43 -34.96
N LEU A 257 89.92 24.37 -35.60
CA LEU A 257 90.66 23.63 -36.63
C LEU A 257 90.91 24.46 -37.88
N ALA A 258 89.92 25.23 -38.35
CA ALA A 258 90.06 26.14 -39.48
C ALA A 258 91.07 27.26 -39.16
N ARG A 259 91.05 27.79 -37.94
CA ARG A 259 92.06 28.74 -37.46
C ARG A 259 93.44 28.09 -37.39
N LEU A 260 93.58 26.90 -36.82
CA LEU A 260 94.85 26.18 -36.72
C LEU A 260 95.41 25.84 -38.11
N SER A 261 94.55 25.54 -39.09
CA SER A 261 94.95 25.43 -40.50
C SER A 261 95.50 26.76 -41.00
N ALA A 262 94.79 27.88 -40.81
CA ALA A 262 95.27 29.19 -41.25
C ALA A 262 96.56 29.65 -40.53
N ASP A 263 96.72 29.33 -39.24
CA ASP A 263 97.94 29.57 -38.46
C ASP A 263 99.10 28.66 -38.98
N ILE A 264 98.81 27.45 -39.45
CA ILE A 264 99.77 26.54 -40.13
C ILE A 264 100.11 27.04 -41.54
N ASP A 265 99.14 27.46 -42.35
CA ASP A 265 99.33 27.99 -43.71
C ASP A 265 100.15 29.30 -43.65
N ALA A 266 99.92 30.13 -42.63
CA ALA A 266 100.73 31.31 -42.33
C ALA A 266 102.16 30.91 -41.91
N ALA A 267 102.33 29.90 -41.05
CA ALA A 267 103.65 29.39 -40.67
C ALA A 267 104.41 28.75 -41.84
N GLN A 268 103.71 28.09 -42.77
CA GLN A 268 104.28 27.56 -44.01
C GLN A 268 104.71 28.70 -44.94
N SER A 269 103.87 29.70 -45.19
CA SER A 269 104.28 30.85 -46.02
C SER A 269 105.44 31.66 -45.40
N LEU A 270 105.53 31.73 -44.08
CA LEU A 270 106.71 32.29 -43.39
C LEU A 270 107.95 31.41 -43.54
N ALA A 271 107.83 30.08 -43.47
CA ALA A 271 108.91 29.14 -43.74
C ALA A 271 109.39 29.24 -45.20
N ASP A 272 108.45 29.30 -46.16
CA ASP A 272 108.76 29.51 -47.58
C ASP A 272 109.51 30.84 -47.79
N THR A 273 109.10 31.94 -47.13
CA THR A 273 109.87 33.20 -47.20
C THR A 273 111.25 33.07 -46.57
N ALA A 274 111.40 32.36 -45.46
CA ALA A 274 112.69 32.15 -44.80
C ALA A 274 113.63 31.24 -45.60
N ASP A 275 113.12 30.23 -46.30
CA ASP A 275 113.89 29.39 -47.22
C ASP A 275 114.29 30.19 -48.48
N ASN A 276 113.42 31.07 -49.01
CA ASN A 276 113.79 31.98 -50.09
C ASN A 276 114.88 33.00 -49.65
N GLU A 277 114.75 33.58 -48.46
CA GLU A 277 115.79 34.44 -47.86
C GLU A 277 117.10 33.65 -47.63
N ALA A 278 117.03 32.40 -47.19
CA ALA A 278 118.20 31.53 -47.03
C ALA A 278 118.87 31.19 -48.37
N ILE A 279 118.09 30.97 -49.44
CA ILE A 279 118.59 30.80 -50.80
C ILE A 279 119.29 32.08 -51.28
N GLU A 280 118.67 33.24 -51.11
CA GLU A 280 119.24 34.54 -51.51
C GLU A 280 120.52 34.86 -50.74
N LEU A 281 120.53 34.69 -49.42
CA LEU A 281 121.72 34.80 -48.57
C LEU A 281 122.82 33.79 -48.96
N SER A 282 122.46 32.57 -49.38
CA SER A 282 123.44 31.60 -49.87
C SER A 282 124.10 32.04 -51.19
N ALA A 283 123.34 32.70 -52.06
CA ALA A 283 123.84 33.28 -53.31
C ALA A 283 124.71 34.52 -53.04
N GLU A 284 124.33 35.40 -52.11
CA GLU A 284 125.17 36.51 -51.66
C GLU A 284 126.49 36.03 -51.06
N LEU A 285 126.46 34.96 -50.25
CA LEU A 285 127.64 34.38 -49.61
C LEU A 285 128.55 33.66 -50.63
N ALA A 286 127.98 33.03 -51.66
CA ALA A 286 128.73 32.54 -52.82
C ALA A 286 129.38 33.69 -53.61
N ALA A 287 128.67 34.79 -53.85
CA ALA A 287 129.21 35.99 -54.49
C ALA A 287 130.24 36.71 -53.61
N ALA A 288 130.16 36.61 -52.28
CA ALA A 288 131.19 37.10 -51.35
C ALA A 288 132.47 36.24 -51.44
N ARG A 289 132.35 34.91 -51.52
CA ARG A 289 133.48 33.99 -51.73
C ARG A 289 134.20 34.29 -53.05
N GLY A 290 133.48 34.36 -54.17
CA GLY A 290 134.09 34.68 -55.48
C GLY A 290 134.81 36.05 -55.51
N ARG A 291 134.41 37.01 -54.68
CA ARG A 291 135.13 38.29 -54.48
C ARG A 291 136.39 38.13 -53.60
N ALA A 292 136.37 37.23 -52.62
CA ALA A 292 137.55 36.90 -51.82
C ALA A 292 138.59 36.13 -52.65
N ASP A 293 138.16 35.11 -53.41
CA ASP A 293 139.03 34.32 -54.29
C ASP A 293 139.75 35.21 -55.33
N ALA A 294 139.04 36.21 -55.88
CA ALA A 294 139.62 37.21 -56.78
C ALA A 294 140.65 38.11 -56.07
N ALA A 295 140.38 38.55 -54.84
CA ALA A 295 141.31 39.36 -54.06
C ALA A 295 142.57 38.57 -53.63
N GLU A 296 142.46 37.25 -53.38
CA GLU A 296 143.62 36.39 -53.14
C GLU A 296 144.46 36.20 -54.41
N ALA A 297 143.84 36.14 -55.59
CA ALA A 297 144.57 36.13 -56.86
C ALA A 297 145.33 37.45 -57.12
N GLU A 298 144.74 38.61 -56.82
CA GLU A 298 145.45 39.90 -56.87
C GLU A 298 146.60 39.97 -55.85
N LEU A 299 146.40 39.47 -54.62
CA LEU A 299 147.47 39.39 -53.62
C LEU A 299 148.60 38.43 -54.01
N ALA A 300 148.31 37.37 -54.76
CA ALA A 300 149.32 36.47 -55.32
C ALA A 300 150.13 37.17 -56.43
N ALA A 301 149.48 37.92 -57.32
CA ALA A 301 150.15 38.70 -58.36
C ALA A 301 151.08 39.78 -57.76
N VAL A 302 150.57 40.58 -56.80
CA VAL A 302 151.36 41.63 -56.12
C VAL A 302 152.56 41.06 -55.37
N ARG A 303 152.47 39.83 -54.83
CA ARG A 303 153.63 39.14 -54.22
C ARG A 303 154.68 38.73 -55.26
N ALA A 304 154.26 38.22 -56.42
CA ALA A 304 155.17 37.89 -57.51
C ALA A 304 155.94 39.12 -58.03
N ASP A 305 155.25 40.26 -58.20
CA ASP A 305 155.88 41.53 -58.57
C ASP A 305 156.87 42.04 -57.49
N LEU A 306 156.56 41.84 -56.21
CA LEU A 306 157.43 42.23 -55.10
C LEU A 306 158.75 41.43 -55.09
N ASP A 307 158.67 40.12 -55.33
CA ASP A 307 159.87 39.26 -55.37
C ASP A 307 160.69 39.47 -56.65
N ALA A 308 160.04 39.78 -57.78
CA ALA A 308 160.72 40.23 -59.00
C ALA A 308 161.46 41.58 -58.80
N CYS A 309 160.93 42.46 -57.94
CA CYS A 309 161.62 43.69 -57.55
C CYS A 309 162.82 43.41 -56.62
N ARG A 310 162.69 42.48 -55.65
CA ARG A 310 163.78 42.12 -54.72
C ARG A 310 165.03 41.59 -55.42
N GLN A 311 164.89 40.68 -56.38
CA GLN A 311 166.04 40.13 -57.12
C GLN A 311 166.81 41.20 -57.92
N LYS A 312 166.14 42.27 -58.37
CA LYS A 312 166.80 43.41 -59.02
C LYS A 312 167.63 44.26 -58.06
N THR A 313 167.23 44.39 -56.79
CA THR A 313 168.03 45.08 -55.78
C THR A 313 169.31 44.32 -55.42
N GLU A 314 169.25 43.03 -55.13
CA GLU A 314 170.44 42.24 -54.76
C GLU A 314 171.51 42.23 -55.87
N GLY A 315 171.09 42.11 -57.13
CA GLY A 315 171.99 42.19 -58.29
C GLY A 315 172.66 43.56 -58.49
N LEU A 316 172.06 44.64 -57.98
CA LEU A 316 172.63 45.99 -58.02
C LEU A 316 173.57 46.27 -56.84
N GLU A 317 173.28 45.72 -55.66
CA GLU A 317 174.12 45.92 -54.47
C GLU A 317 175.49 45.23 -54.59
N LEU A 318 175.55 44.03 -55.20
CA LEU A 318 176.82 43.31 -55.38
C LEU A 318 177.80 44.09 -56.28
N ALA A 319 177.32 44.64 -57.41
CA ALA A 319 178.11 45.47 -58.31
C ALA A 319 178.60 46.78 -57.67
N LEU A 320 177.89 47.26 -56.64
CA LEU A 320 178.16 48.51 -55.95
C LEU A 320 179.16 48.37 -54.80
N ALA A 321 179.48 47.13 -54.39
CA ALA A 321 180.53 46.82 -53.42
C ALA A 321 181.93 46.89 -54.05
N GLU A 322 182.16 46.19 -55.17
CA GLU A 322 183.49 46.13 -55.81
C GLU A 322 183.88 47.46 -56.47
N ALA A 323 182.94 48.17 -57.09
CA ALA A 323 183.18 49.50 -57.66
C ALA A 323 183.62 50.53 -56.59
N ARG A 324 183.19 50.37 -55.33
CA ARG A 324 183.58 51.24 -54.21
C ARG A 324 185.00 51.02 -53.68
N ALA A 325 185.73 50.01 -54.18
CA ALA A 325 187.15 49.86 -53.92
C ALA A 325 188.04 50.69 -54.88
N GLN A 326 187.52 51.13 -56.04
CA GLN A 326 188.35 51.70 -57.12
C GLN A 326 188.28 53.23 -57.26
N LEU A 327 187.31 53.90 -56.63
CA LEU A 327 187.24 55.37 -56.58
C LEU A 327 186.72 55.82 -55.19
N SER A 328 187.46 56.52 -54.31
CA SER A 328 188.84 57.03 -54.28
C SER A 328 189.28 58.03 -55.37
N GLU A 329 188.44 58.32 -56.37
CA GLU A 329 188.58 59.45 -57.28
C GLU A 329 187.20 60.06 -57.59
N ARG A 330 187.18 61.37 -57.89
CA ARG A 330 186.19 62.07 -58.74
C ARG A 330 184.67 61.86 -58.51
N ASN A 331 184.15 62.66 -57.59
CA ASN A 331 183.25 63.82 -57.86
C ASN A 331 181.79 63.68 -58.38
N ALA A 332 180.94 64.47 -57.69
CA ALA A 332 180.00 65.50 -58.24
C ALA A 332 178.47 65.25 -58.43
N ALA A 333 177.71 65.81 -57.48
CA ALA A 333 176.65 66.83 -57.70
C ALA A 333 175.24 66.35 -58.23
N PRO A 334 174.20 67.23 -58.42
CA PRO A 334 172.92 67.08 -57.67
C PRO A 334 171.60 67.34 -58.48
N VAL A 335 170.47 67.66 -57.76
CA VAL A 335 169.26 68.47 -58.16
C VAL A 335 167.88 67.78 -58.41
N ALA A 336 167.00 67.85 -57.39
CA ALA A 336 165.61 68.40 -57.28
C ALA A 336 164.36 68.11 -58.20
N PHE A 337 163.18 68.00 -57.51
CA PHE A 337 161.87 68.73 -57.71
C PHE A 337 160.66 68.20 -58.56
N GLY A 338 159.45 68.27 -57.96
CA GLY A 338 158.11 68.49 -58.61
C GLY A 338 157.14 67.29 -58.76
N LEU A 339 155.81 67.42 -58.99
CA LEU A 339 154.77 68.40 -58.57
C LEU A 339 153.30 67.95 -58.95
N ALA A 340 152.28 68.34 -58.15
CA ALA A 340 150.83 68.56 -58.47
C ALA A 340 149.81 67.44 -58.85
N GLY A 341 148.52 67.63 -58.46
CA GLY A 341 147.29 66.89 -58.87
C GLY A 341 146.07 67.12 -57.91
N ALA A 342 144.80 67.21 -58.37
CA ALA A 342 143.64 67.62 -57.50
C ALA A 342 142.18 67.33 -57.99
N GLY A 343 141.20 67.29 -57.04
CA GLY A 343 139.72 67.48 -57.22
C GLY A 343 138.79 66.24 -57.01
N ALA A 344 137.45 66.30 -56.82
CA ALA A 344 136.49 67.32 -56.30
C ALA A 344 135.01 66.76 -56.14
N GLY A 345 134.16 67.30 -55.23
CA GLY A 345 132.68 67.02 -55.08
C GLY A 345 132.27 66.14 -53.87
N LYS A 346 131.09 66.14 -53.17
CA LYS A 346 129.81 66.92 -53.05
C LYS A 346 128.58 66.57 -53.96
N ALA A 347 127.28 66.59 -53.55
CA ALA A 347 126.55 66.61 -52.23
C ALA A 347 124.98 66.61 -52.38
N ALA A 348 124.20 66.59 -51.26
CA ALA A 348 122.77 67.05 -51.07
C ALA A 348 121.59 66.07 -51.40
N ARG A 349 120.31 66.19 -50.93
CA ARG A 349 119.61 66.94 -49.82
C ARG A 349 118.15 66.42 -49.52
N SER A 350 117.63 66.75 -48.32
CA SER A 350 116.24 66.77 -47.74
C SER A 350 115.02 67.11 -48.67
N ARG A 351 113.70 66.92 -48.35
CA ARG A 351 112.91 67.40 -47.15
C ARG A 351 111.35 67.17 -47.25
N ARG A 352 110.57 67.45 -46.17
CA ARG A 352 109.09 67.82 -46.04
C ARG A 352 108.06 66.65 -45.98
N ARG A 353 106.81 66.73 -45.42
CA ARG A 353 106.00 67.59 -44.46
C ARG A 353 104.92 66.65 -43.80
N ARG A 354 103.81 66.96 -43.08
CA ARG A 354 103.00 68.12 -42.57
C ARG A 354 102.35 67.71 -41.21
N SER A 355 101.85 68.65 -40.39
CA SER A 355 101.15 68.39 -39.11
C SER A 355 99.95 69.33 -38.85
N LEU A 356 99.00 68.90 -37.99
CA LEU A 356 98.02 69.69 -37.16
C LEU A 356 97.00 70.63 -37.86
N PRO A 357 95.95 71.14 -37.18
CA PRO A 357 95.27 70.71 -35.95
C PRO A 357 93.76 70.39 -36.19
N GLY A 358 92.94 70.23 -35.13
CA GLY A 358 91.50 69.87 -35.19
C GLY A 358 90.52 71.05 -35.09
N ASP A 359 89.23 70.74 -35.24
CA ASP A 359 88.09 71.68 -35.27
C ASP A 359 86.82 71.00 -34.71
N HIS A 360 86.89 70.55 -33.45
CA HIS A 360 85.77 69.94 -32.72
C HIS A 360 85.86 70.26 -31.22
N ASP A 361 84.72 70.31 -30.53
CA ASP A 361 84.66 70.37 -29.06
C ASP A 361 85.07 69.03 -28.44
N ASP A 362 85.44 69.06 -27.15
CA ASP A 362 85.71 67.85 -26.37
C ASP A 362 84.44 67.34 -25.68
N LEU A 363 83.74 66.43 -26.36
CA LEU A 363 82.47 65.87 -25.89
C LEU A 363 82.61 64.97 -24.65
N GLU A 364 83.84 64.63 -24.21
CA GLU A 364 84.08 63.89 -22.96
C GLU A 364 83.82 64.74 -21.70
N LEU A 365 83.67 66.07 -21.85
CA LEU A 365 83.26 66.97 -20.76
C LEU A 365 81.79 66.81 -20.33
N VAL A 366 80.99 66.01 -21.05
CA VAL A 366 79.60 65.68 -20.68
C VAL A 366 79.57 64.38 -19.85
N LEU A 367 79.01 64.44 -18.63
CA LEU A 367 79.08 63.34 -17.67
C LEU A 367 78.37 62.08 -18.18
N GLY A 368 79.19 61.07 -18.53
CA GLY A 368 78.76 59.76 -19.05
C GLY A 368 79.21 59.48 -20.48
N ILE A 369 79.66 60.49 -21.24
CA ILE A 369 80.26 60.29 -22.56
C ILE A 369 81.75 59.96 -22.37
N GLY A 370 82.10 58.68 -22.41
CA GLY A 370 83.50 58.24 -22.43
C GLY A 370 84.12 58.27 -23.85
N PRO A 371 85.44 58.07 -23.99
CA PRO A 371 86.16 58.17 -25.27
C PRO A 371 85.58 57.33 -26.41
N VAL A 372 85.05 56.14 -26.11
CA VAL A 372 84.44 55.24 -27.11
C VAL A 372 83.13 55.82 -27.66
N TYR A 373 82.40 56.62 -26.87
CA TYR A 373 81.17 57.28 -27.28
C TYR A 373 81.46 58.62 -27.96
N ALA A 374 82.40 59.42 -27.43
CA ALA A 374 82.87 60.64 -28.09
C ALA A 374 83.40 60.34 -29.51
N ARG A 375 84.24 59.30 -29.65
CA ARG A 375 84.74 58.84 -30.95
C ARG A 375 83.61 58.46 -31.93
N ARG A 376 82.56 57.76 -31.48
CA ARG A 376 81.40 57.42 -32.34
C ARG A 376 80.59 58.64 -32.75
N LEU A 377 80.47 59.65 -31.88
CA LEU A 377 79.82 60.92 -32.20
C LEU A 377 80.63 61.71 -33.25
N TYR A 378 81.95 61.79 -33.11
CA TYR A 378 82.83 62.39 -34.11
C TYR A 378 82.79 61.64 -35.46
N GLU A 379 82.86 60.30 -35.44
CA GLU A 379 82.77 59.45 -36.64
C GLU A 379 81.39 59.55 -37.34
N ALA A 380 80.34 59.96 -36.61
CA ALA A 380 79.02 60.29 -37.15
C ALA A 380 78.81 61.78 -37.52
N GLY A 381 79.86 62.61 -37.42
CA GLY A 381 79.84 64.02 -37.82
C GLY A 381 79.32 65.00 -36.75
N VAL A 382 79.14 64.57 -35.51
CA VAL A 382 78.74 65.44 -34.39
C VAL A 382 79.99 65.99 -33.72
N LEU A 383 80.39 67.21 -34.10
CA LEU A 383 81.70 67.79 -33.75
C LEU A 383 81.66 68.93 -32.72
N THR A 384 80.49 69.42 -32.28
CA THR A 384 80.40 70.53 -31.32
C THR A 384 79.37 70.26 -30.22
N PHE A 385 79.49 70.95 -29.08
CA PHE A 385 78.50 70.89 -28.00
C PHE A 385 77.10 71.32 -28.47
N GLU A 386 77.04 72.32 -29.36
CA GLU A 386 75.81 72.80 -29.98
C GLU A 386 75.18 71.71 -30.88
N ALA A 387 75.98 71.06 -31.74
CA ALA A 387 75.51 69.94 -32.56
C ALA A 387 75.06 68.73 -31.73
N LEU A 388 75.70 68.47 -30.58
CA LEU A 388 75.31 67.38 -29.67
C LEU A 388 74.00 67.69 -28.91
N GLY A 389 73.81 68.95 -28.49
CA GLY A 389 72.61 69.39 -27.79
C GLY A 389 71.35 69.32 -28.66
N ASP A 390 71.46 69.74 -29.91
CA ASP A 390 70.31 69.79 -30.83
C ASP A 390 70.00 68.44 -31.49
N LEU A 391 70.95 67.50 -31.53
CA LEU A 391 70.72 66.14 -32.04
C LEU A 391 69.61 65.42 -31.25
N GLU A 392 68.63 64.86 -31.97
CA GLU A 392 67.50 64.13 -31.39
C GLU A 392 67.93 62.87 -30.61
N ALA A 393 67.31 62.64 -29.44
CA ALA A 393 67.75 61.62 -28.49
C ALA A 393 67.76 60.18 -29.05
N GLU A 394 66.79 59.83 -29.91
CA GLU A 394 66.76 58.52 -30.59
C GLU A 394 67.96 58.35 -31.53
N ARG A 395 68.30 59.40 -32.29
CA ARG A 395 69.44 59.42 -33.20
C ARG A 395 70.77 59.40 -32.44
N LEU A 396 70.83 60.02 -31.26
CA LEU A 396 71.98 59.97 -30.36
C LEU A 396 72.23 58.52 -29.88
N VAL A 397 71.20 57.82 -29.40
CA VAL A 397 71.30 56.41 -29.01
C VAL A 397 71.69 55.51 -30.19
N ALA A 398 71.15 55.77 -31.38
CA ALA A 398 71.47 55.01 -32.60
C ALA A 398 72.94 55.16 -33.04
N ILE A 399 73.53 56.35 -32.88
CA ILE A 399 74.97 56.58 -33.15
C ILE A 399 75.84 55.93 -32.08
N VAL A 400 75.51 56.13 -30.81
CA VAL A 400 76.33 55.65 -29.68
C VAL A 400 76.33 54.11 -29.59
N GLN A 401 75.28 53.43 -30.06
CA GLN A 401 75.11 51.97 -30.05
C GLN A 401 75.42 51.35 -28.67
N ALA A 402 74.83 51.93 -27.63
CA ALA A 402 74.86 51.36 -26.28
C ALA A 402 74.13 50.02 -26.25
N ARG A 403 74.75 48.99 -25.65
CA ARG A 403 74.11 47.67 -25.47
C ARG A 403 73.03 47.77 -24.39
N LYS A 404 71.95 46.98 -24.49
CA LYS A 404 70.74 47.08 -23.62
C LYS A 404 70.97 47.03 -22.10
N TRP A 405 72.14 46.59 -21.63
CA TRP A 405 72.53 46.58 -20.21
C TRP A 405 73.34 47.82 -19.77
N GLN A 406 73.75 48.68 -20.70
CA GLN A 406 74.44 49.95 -20.45
C GLN A 406 73.39 51.06 -20.26
N LYS A 407 73.22 51.55 -19.03
CA LYS A 407 72.26 52.60 -18.71
C LYS A 407 72.76 53.96 -19.22
N VAL A 408 72.33 54.32 -20.43
CA VAL A 408 72.60 55.62 -21.08
C VAL A 408 71.38 56.53 -20.95
N GLU A 409 71.61 57.80 -20.59
CA GLU A 409 70.58 58.81 -20.35
C GLU A 409 70.74 59.96 -21.36
N PRO A 410 70.31 59.78 -22.63
CA PRO A 410 70.71 60.65 -23.74
C PRO A 410 70.20 62.09 -23.58
N GLU A 411 69.04 62.29 -22.96
CA GLU A 411 68.48 63.62 -22.74
C GLU A 411 69.25 64.41 -21.66
N SER A 412 69.86 63.74 -20.69
CA SER A 412 70.78 64.36 -19.71
C SER A 412 72.03 64.90 -20.41
N TRP A 413 72.59 64.12 -21.35
CA TRP A 413 73.75 64.55 -22.14
C TRP A 413 73.45 65.76 -23.02
N ARG A 414 72.26 65.82 -23.65
CA ARG A 414 71.83 66.97 -24.46
C ARG A 414 71.69 68.25 -23.63
N GLN A 415 71.10 68.16 -22.44
CA GLN A 415 70.94 69.31 -21.54
C GLN A 415 72.30 69.84 -21.05
N GLN A 416 73.22 68.94 -20.69
CA GLN A 416 74.59 69.32 -20.32
C GLN A 416 75.36 69.95 -21.50
N ALA A 417 75.25 69.38 -22.70
CA ALA A 417 75.90 69.92 -23.90
C ALA A 417 75.40 71.33 -24.25
N ARG A 418 74.10 71.61 -24.14
CA ARG A 418 73.55 72.97 -24.33
C ARG A 418 74.08 73.95 -23.27
N ALA A 419 74.12 73.57 -22.00
CA ALA A 419 74.67 74.43 -20.94
C ALA A 419 76.15 74.77 -21.17
N LEU A 420 76.96 73.81 -21.64
CA LEU A 420 78.36 74.04 -22.02
C LEU A 420 78.49 74.92 -23.28
N ALA A 421 77.61 74.77 -24.26
CA ALA A 421 77.58 75.61 -25.46
C ALA A 421 77.24 77.07 -25.12
N ASP A 422 76.26 77.30 -24.25
CA ASP A 422 75.88 78.65 -23.78
C ASP A 422 76.99 79.27 -22.91
N GLN A 423 77.64 78.49 -22.05
CA GLN A 423 78.80 78.96 -21.26
C GLN A 423 80.00 79.29 -22.17
N LYS A 424 80.24 78.52 -23.23
CA LYS A 424 81.26 78.82 -24.25
C LYS A 424 80.91 80.09 -25.03
N LYS A 425 79.64 80.33 -25.38
CA LYS A 425 79.18 81.57 -26.05
C LYS A 425 79.34 82.78 -25.13
N ALA A 426 79.02 82.65 -23.84
CA ALA A 426 79.21 83.71 -22.82
C ALA A 426 80.67 83.94 -22.39
N LEU A 427 81.63 83.17 -22.92
CA LEU A 427 83.07 83.36 -22.78
C LEU A 427 83.75 83.81 -24.09
N ALA A 428 82.98 83.94 -25.18
CA ALA A 428 83.47 84.24 -26.53
C ALA A 428 82.83 85.50 -27.16
N GLY A 429 81.98 86.21 -26.40
CA GLY A 429 81.34 87.48 -26.75
C GLY A 429 81.20 88.37 -25.53
#